data_AF-A0A2S0XFG8-F1
#
_entry.id   AF-A0A2S0XFG8-F1
#
_cell.length_a   1.000
_cell.length_b   1.000
_cell.length_c   1.000
_cell.angle_alpha   90.00
_cell.angle_beta   90.00
_cell.angle_gamma   90.00
#
_symmetry.space_group_name_H-M   'P 1'
#
loop_
_entity.id
_entity.type
_entity.pdbx_description
1 polymer ?
#
loop_
_entity_poly.entity_id
_entity_poly.type
_entity_poly.pdbx_seq_one_letter_code
_entity_poly.pdbx_strand_id
1 'polypeptide(L)'
;MNDYSPKFPPCVSGGGFRKPLDHPDIESIGKQADHLYRATTLNDDDRAMLLKIYSEMKKADRFLARRLRDQPVWITQLRPRFWNDWLVENADRIEAACGFVWRVLEYINRLEIRYAKAVDDRDPGENA
;
A
#
# COMPACT_ATOMS: atom_id res chain seq x y z
N MET A 1 1.00 19.13 -20.01
CA MET A 1 1.49 17.79 -20.40
C MET A 1 0.72 16.78 -19.59
N ASN A 2 -0.02 15.91 -20.26
CA ASN A 2 -0.89 14.93 -19.63
C ASN A 2 -0.06 13.67 -19.39
N ASP A 3 0.42 13.51 -18.15
CA ASP A 3 1.33 12.44 -17.75
C ASP A 3 0.57 11.11 -17.61
N TYR A 4 0.12 10.60 -18.77
CA TYR A 4 -0.58 9.32 -18.95
C TYR A 4 0.42 8.16 -18.93
N SER A 5 1.26 8.10 -17.90
CA SER A 5 1.93 6.86 -17.57
C SER A 5 0.88 5.91 -16.97
N PRO A 6 0.83 4.62 -17.35
CA PRO A 6 0.06 3.61 -16.62
C PRO A 6 0.30 3.79 -15.12
N LYS A 7 -0.69 3.60 -14.25
CA LYS A 7 -0.51 3.57 -12.76
C LYS A 7 -1.19 2.33 -12.17
N PHE A 8 -0.81 1.92 -10.95
CA PHE A 8 -1.29 0.73 -10.22
C PHE A 8 -2.77 0.42 -10.49
N PRO A 9 -3.10 -0.75 -11.05
CA PRO A 9 -4.47 -1.01 -11.46
C PRO A 9 -5.36 -1.24 -10.24
N PRO A 10 -6.64 -0.81 -10.27
CA PRO A 10 -7.59 -1.08 -9.20
C PRO A 10 -8.03 -2.55 -9.13
N CYS A 11 -7.65 -3.35 -10.13
CA CYS A 11 -8.04 -4.75 -10.28
C CYS A 11 -6.96 -5.55 -11.03
N VAL A 12 -7.01 -6.88 -10.88
CA VAL A 12 -6.06 -7.82 -11.51
C VAL A 12 -6.10 -7.73 -13.04
N SER A 13 -7.23 -7.35 -13.64
CA SER A 13 -7.41 -7.24 -15.09
C SER A 13 -6.65 -6.08 -15.76
N GLY A 14 -5.91 -5.26 -15.01
CA GLY A 14 -4.85 -4.37 -15.54
C GLY A 14 -5.29 -3.17 -16.38
N GLY A 15 -6.58 -3.04 -16.72
CA GLY A 15 -7.08 -1.98 -17.62
C GLY A 15 -7.28 -0.59 -17.00
N GLY A 16 -7.08 -0.43 -15.68
CA GLY A 16 -7.36 0.80 -14.96
C GLY A 16 -6.11 1.54 -14.48
N PHE A 17 -6.20 2.86 -14.36
CA PHE A 17 -5.16 3.71 -13.78
C PHE A 17 -5.50 4.04 -12.32
N ARG A 18 -4.47 4.09 -11.46
CA ARG A 18 -4.60 4.62 -10.09
C ARG A 18 -4.81 6.13 -10.13
N LYS A 19 -5.80 6.62 -9.38
CA LYS A 19 -5.88 8.04 -9.01
C LYS A 19 -4.94 8.29 -7.80
N PRO A 20 -4.28 9.46 -7.73
CA PRO A 20 -3.54 9.84 -6.51
C PRO A 20 -4.43 9.76 -5.28
N LEU A 21 -3.81 9.42 -4.14
CA LEU A 21 -4.44 9.45 -2.83
C LEU A 21 -4.42 10.89 -2.29
N ASP A 22 -5.39 11.20 -1.43
CA ASP A 22 -5.65 12.56 -0.99
C ASP A 22 -4.66 13.02 0.11
N HIS A 23 -4.18 12.09 0.94
CA HIS A 23 -3.22 12.35 2.01
C HIS A 23 -1.77 12.17 1.52
N PRO A 24 -0.86 13.15 1.73
CA PRO A 24 0.52 13.08 1.23
C PRO A 24 1.32 11.84 1.65
N ASP A 25 1.30 11.50 2.95
CA ASP A 25 2.00 10.31 3.46
C ASP A 25 1.46 9.01 2.86
N ILE A 26 0.14 8.91 2.72
CA ILE A 26 -0.51 7.72 2.20
C ILE A 26 -0.26 7.61 0.68
N GLU A 27 -0.21 8.74 -0.03
CA GLU A 27 0.18 8.78 -1.44
C GLU A 27 1.63 8.31 -1.64
N SER A 28 2.55 8.62 -0.72
CA SER A 28 3.91 8.09 -0.75
C SER A 28 3.93 6.56 -0.66
N ILE A 29 3.19 5.98 0.29
CA ILE A 29 3.00 4.52 0.41
C ILE A 29 2.34 3.95 -0.85
N GLY A 30 1.38 4.69 -1.42
CA GLY A 30 0.72 4.28 -2.65
C GLY A 30 1.64 4.25 -3.87
N LYS A 31 2.64 5.13 -3.93
CA LYS A 31 3.70 5.07 -4.96
C LYS A 31 4.62 3.87 -4.76
N GLN A 32 4.95 3.50 -3.52
CA GLN A 32 5.73 2.29 -3.24
C GLN A 32 4.98 1.03 -3.68
N ALA A 33 3.70 0.91 -3.33
CA ALA A 33 2.85 -0.20 -3.80
C ALA A 33 2.77 -0.27 -5.33
N ASP A 34 2.66 0.88 -6.00
CA ASP A 34 2.65 1.00 -7.46
C ASP A 34 3.96 0.51 -8.08
N HIS A 35 5.09 0.96 -7.52
CA HIS A 35 6.41 0.54 -7.95
C HIS A 35 6.59 -0.98 -7.79
N LEU A 36 6.30 -1.53 -6.60
CA LEU A 36 6.42 -2.95 -6.30
C LEU A 36 5.60 -3.82 -7.27
N TYR A 37 4.37 -3.42 -7.56
CA TYR A 37 3.51 -4.18 -8.49
C TYR A 37 4.00 -4.22 -9.93
N ARG A 38 4.71 -3.17 -10.36
CA ARG A 38 5.18 -3.03 -11.75
C ARG A 38 6.57 -3.60 -11.95
N ALA A 39 7.46 -3.32 -11.00
CA ALA A 39 8.87 -3.63 -11.10
C ALA A 39 9.16 -5.07 -10.68
N THR A 40 8.28 -5.70 -9.88
CA THR A 40 8.52 -7.01 -9.30
C THR A 40 7.55 -8.04 -9.85
N THR A 41 8.07 -9.20 -10.24
CA THR A 41 7.26 -10.38 -10.57
C THR A 41 6.73 -11.03 -9.30
N LEU A 42 5.68 -10.42 -8.74
CA LEU A 42 4.96 -10.98 -7.60
C LEU A 42 4.23 -12.26 -8.00
N ASN A 43 4.18 -13.23 -7.10
CA ASN A 43 3.25 -14.36 -7.25
C ASN A 43 1.79 -13.87 -7.17
N ASP A 44 0.85 -14.69 -7.65
CA ASP A 44 -0.55 -14.30 -7.77
C ASP A 44 -1.20 -13.97 -6.42
N ASP A 45 -0.83 -14.68 -5.35
CA ASP A 45 -1.36 -14.46 -4.00
C ASP A 45 -0.91 -13.12 -3.41
N ASP A 46 0.39 -12.82 -3.47
CA ASP A 46 0.97 -11.55 -3.01
C ASP A 46 0.42 -10.39 -3.86
N ARG A 47 0.25 -10.61 -5.17
CA ARG A 47 -0.36 -9.63 -6.07
C ARG A 47 -1.81 -9.33 -5.71
N ALA A 48 -2.62 -10.37 -5.48
CA ALA A 48 -4.02 -10.22 -5.09
C ALA A 48 -4.15 -9.55 -3.71
N MET A 49 -3.30 -9.94 -2.75
CA MET A 49 -3.29 -9.36 -1.41
C MET A 49 -2.85 -7.89 -1.42
N LEU A 50 -1.82 -7.52 -2.19
CA LEU A 50 -1.38 -6.14 -2.37
C LEU A 50 -2.51 -5.26 -2.92
N LEU A 51 -3.24 -5.75 -3.94
CA LEU A 51 -4.40 -5.04 -4.48
C LEU A 51 -5.53 -4.87 -3.45
N LYS A 52 -5.83 -5.93 -2.69
CA LYS A 52 -6.87 -5.89 -1.64
C LYS A 52 -6.52 -4.87 -0.56
N ILE A 53 -5.31 -4.94 -0.01
CA ILE A 53 -4.84 -4.04 1.05
C ILE A 53 -4.79 -2.60 0.53
N TYR A 54 -4.32 -2.38 -0.70
CA TYR A 54 -4.34 -1.05 -1.33
C TYR A 54 -5.77 -0.51 -1.46
N SER A 55 -6.74 -1.34 -1.85
CA SER A 55 -8.14 -0.93 -1.93
C SER A 55 -8.73 -0.54 -0.55
N GLU A 56 -8.32 -1.22 0.52
CA GLU A 56 -8.70 -0.85 1.89
C GLU A 56 -8.00 0.44 2.34
N MET A 57 -6.72 0.62 1.97
CA MET A 57 -5.95 1.85 2.26
C MET A 57 -6.59 3.09 1.63
N LYS A 58 -7.17 2.97 0.42
CA LYS A 58 -7.95 4.05 -0.19
C LYS A 58 -9.15 4.50 0.65
N LYS A 59 -9.75 3.61 1.43
CA LYS A 59 -10.87 3.95 2.32
C LYS A 59 -10.36 4.71 3.55
N ALA A 60 -9.26 4.23 4.14
CA ALA A 60 -8.58 4.91 5.23
C ALA A 60 -8.06 6.30 4.81
N ASP A 61 -7.49 6.42 3.60
CA ASP A 61 -7.06 7.70 3.01
C ASP A 61 -8.19 8.72 2.94
N ARG A 62 -9.35 8.33 2.38
CA ARG A 62 -10.52 9.22 2.30
C ARG A 62 -10.98 9.69 3.69
N PHE A 63 -10.86 8.84 4.71
CA PHE A 63 -11.20 9.20 6.08
C PHE A 63 -10.17 10.17 6.67
N LEU A 64 -8.88 9.85 6.57
CA LEU A 64 -7.77 10.63 7.12
C LEU A 64 -7.60 11.97 6.40
N ALA A 65 -7.69 12.03 5.08
CA ALA A 65 -7.58 13.27 4.32
C ALA A 65 -8.67 14.31 4.66
N ARG A 66 -9.80 13.89 5.25
CA ARG A 66 -10.83 14.82 5.75
C ARG A 66 -10.56 15.34 7.16
N ARG A 67 -9.67 14.70 7.91
CA ARG A 67 -9.46 14.95 9.35
C ARG A 67 -8.05 15.42 9.69
N LEU A 68 -7.06 14.93 8.95
CA LEU A 68 -5.63 15.07 9.18
C LEU A 68 -4.85 15.39 7.91
N ARG A 69 -5.45 16.01 6.88
CA ARG A 69 -4.76 16.23 5.58
C ARG A 69 -3.37 16.85 5.71
N ASP A 70 -3.26 17.85 6.59
CA ASP A 70 -2.06 18.64 6.82
C ASP A 70 -1.26 18.16 8.04
N GLN A 71 -1.61 17.00 8.59
CA GLN A 71 -0.93 16.37 9.72
C GLN A 71 -0.33 15.04 9.28
N PRO A 72 0.82 14.63 9.83
CA PRO A 72 1.41 13.35 9.48
C PRO A 72 0.56 12.19 10.01
N VAL A 73 0.62 11.05 9.31
CA VAL A 73 0.07 9.79 9.83
C VAL A 73 0.92 9.33 11.01
N TRP A 74 0.45 9.56 12.24
CA TRP A 74 1.23 9.22 13.43
C TRP A 74 1.35 7.72 13.66
N ILE A 75 2.43 7.33 14.34
CA ILE A 75 2.67 5.94 14.74
C ILE A 75 1.73 5.59 15.90
N THR A 76 1.08 4.44 15.81
CA THR A 76 0.23 3.90 16.88
C THR A 76 0.51 2.42 17.14
N GLN A 77 0.21 1.99 18.37
CA GLN A 77 0.16 0.59 18.78
C GLN A 77 -1.10 -0.13 18.29
N LEU A 78 -2.21 0.59 18.11
CA LEU A 78 -3.44 0.03 17.56
C LEU A 78 -3.27 -0.15 16.05
N ARG A 79 -2.85 -1.34 15.65
CA ARG A 79 -2.72 -1.71 14.25
C ARG A 79 -3.78 -2.76 13.92
N PRO A 80 -4.93 -2.38 13.35
CA PRO A 80 -5.94 -3.34 12.92
C PRO A 80 -5.49 -4.07 11.63
N ARG A 81 -5.96 -5.30 11.42
CA ARG A 81 -5.56 -6.10 10.24
C ARG A 81 -6.30 -5.68 8.98
N PHE A 82 -7.52 -5.18 9.14
CA PHE A 82 -8.41 -4.77 8.07
C PHE A 82 -8.95 -3.39 8.38
N TRP A 83 -9.19 -2.60 7.34
CA TRP A 83 -10.00 -1.39 7.49
C TRP A 83 -11.47 -1.76 7.37
N ASN A 84 -12.21 -1.65 8.47
CA ASN A 84 -13.65 -1.84 8.48
C ASN A 84 -14.29 -0.66 9.22
N ASP A 85 -15.18 0.06 8.55
CA ASP A 85 -15.86 1.24 9.08
C ASP A 85 -16.66 0.95 10.36
N TRP A 86 -17.06 -0.32 10.58
CA TRP A 86 -17.82 -0.84 11.74
C TRP A 86 -16.96 -1.33 12.91
N LEU A 87 -15.70 -1.71 12.69
CA LEU A 87 -14.79 -2.20 13.78
C LEU A 87 -14.35 -1.07 14.73
N VAL A 88 -14.88 0.13 14.53
CA VAL A 88 -14.39 1.40 15.06
C VAL A 88 -15.44 2.10 15.94
N GLU A 89 -16.41 1.36 16.49
CA GLU A 89 -17.44 1.90 17.37
C GLU A 89 -16.93 2.18 18.80
N ASN A 90 -15.74 1.69 19.19
CA ASN A 90 -15.20 1.84 20.55
C ASN A 90 -13.71 2.25 20.64
N ALA A 91 -13.03 2.51 19.51
CA ALA A 91 -11.63 2.94 19.48
C ALA A 91 -11.50 4.29 18.76
N ASP A 92 -10.46 5.06 19.08
CA ASP A 92 -10.16 6.30 18.36
C ASP A 92 -9.99 5.98 16.86
N ARG A 93 -10.96 6.44 16.06
CA ARG A 93 -11.04 6.12 14.64
C ARG A 93 -9.84 6.63 13.86
N ILE A 94 -9.26 7.74 14.33
CA ILE A 94 -8.08 8.31 13.71
C ILE A 94 -6.89 7.42 14.02
N GLU A 95 -6.73 7.01 15.27
CA GLU A 95 -5.69 6.08 15.67
C GLU A 95 -5.75 4.77 14.89
N ALA A 96 -6.92 4.13 14.81
CA ALA A 96 -7.11 2.89 14.05
C ALA A 96 -6.78 3.06 12.55
N ALA A 97 -7.13 4.20 11.95
CA ALA A 97 -6.84 4.49 10.55
C ALA A 97 -5.34 4.69 10.33
N CYS A 98 -4.67 5.46 11.18
CA CYS A 98 -3.22 5.63 11.14
C CYS A 98 -2.52 4.28 11.30
N GLY A 99 -2.95 3.45 12.24
CA GLY A 99 -2.36 2.14 12.48
C GLY A 99 -2.59 1.14 11.37
N PHE A 100 -3.72 1.21 10.68
CA PHE A 100 -3.97 0.43 9.46
C PHE A 100 -2.97 0.82 8.36
N VAL A 101 -2.81 2.12 8.09
CA VAL A 101 -1.86 2.64 7.09
C VAL A 101 -0.43 2.17 7.40
N TRP A 102 -0.01 2.24 8.66
CA TRP A 102 1.28 1.73 9.10
C TRP A 102 1.44 0.22 8.85
N ARG A 103 0.39 -0.57 9.06
CA ARG A 103 0.42 -2.00 8.73
C ARG A 103 0.52 -2.26 7.22
N VAL A 104 -0.09 -1.41 6.39
CA VAL A 104 0.07 -1.50 4.93
C VAL A 104 1.52 -1.26 4.54
N LEU A 105 2.15 -0.22 5.09
CA LEU A 105 3.57 0.06 4.88
C LEU A 105 4.46 -1.12 5.32
N GLU A 106 4.21 -1.70 6.50
CA GLU A 106 4.94 -2.90 6.96
C GLU A 106 4.74 -4.11 6.04
N TYR A 107 3.57 -4.25 5.42
CA TYR A 107 3.34 -5.32 4.45
C TYR A 107 4.12 -5.08 3.15
N ILE A 108 4.08 -3.86 2.61
CA ILE A 108 4.85 -3.47 1.42
C ILE A 108 6.34 -3.68 1.64
N ASN A 109 6.90 -3.17 2.75
CA ASN A 109 8.31 -3.33 3.08
C ASN A 109 8.72 -4.82 3.18
N ARG A 110 7.85 -5.67 3.73
CA ARG A 110 8.10 -7.12 3.80
C ARG A 110 8.12 -7.77 2.42
N LEU A 111 7.26 -7.33 1.49
CA LEU A 111 7.28 -7.80 0.11
C LEU A 111 8.55 -7.31 -0.59
N GLU A 112 8.91 -6.03 -0.46
CA GLU A 112 10.15 -5.50 -1.04
C GLU A 112 11.37 -6.30 -0.59
N ILE A 113 11.51 -6.57 0.72
CA ILE A 113 12.62 -7.38 1.25
C ILE A 113 12.57 -8.81 0.70
N ARG A 114 11.40 -9.46 0.69
CA ARG A 114 11.25 -10.85 0.23
C ARG A 114 11.68 -10.99 -1.23
N TYR A 115 11.20 -10.10 -2.08
CA TYR A 115 11.45 -10.18 -3.51
C TYR A 115 12.82 -9.59 -3.90
N ALA A 116 13.39 -8.67 -3.12
CA ALA A 116 14.79 -8.27 -3.30
C ALA A 116 15.74 -9.46 -3.05
N LYS A 117 15.53 -10.20 -1.95
CA LYS A 117 16.31 -11.42 -1.66
C LYS A 117 16.16 -12.49 -2.73
N ALA A 118 14.94 -12.68 -3.24
CA ALA A 118 14.69 -13.67 -4.29
C ALA A 118 15.34 -13.30 -5.64
N VAL A 119 15.64 -12.02 -5.88
CA VAL A 119 16.42 -11.58 -7.05
C VAL A 119 17.91 -11.85 -6.82
N ASP A 120 18.42 -11.54 -5.63
CA ASP A 120 19.82 -11.78 -5.24
C ASP A 120 20.17 -13.28 -5.27
N ASP A 121 19.28 -14.15 -4.77
CA ASP A 121 19.45 -15.61 -4.81
C ASP A 121 19.38 -16.21 -6.23
N ARG A 122 18.84 -15.47 -7.21
CA ARG A 122 18.74 -15.88 -8.63
C ARG A 122 19.90 -15.39 -9.47
N ASP A 123 20.79 -14.58 -8.90
CA ASP A 123 22.03 -14.13 -9.53
C ASP A 123 23.26 -14.65 -8.77
N PRO A 124 23.41 -15.97 -8.51
CA PRO A 124 24.71 -16.52 -8.19
C PRO A 124 25.48 -16.50 -9.51
N GLY A 125 26.15 -15.39 -9.79
CA GLY A 125 26.86 -15.18 -11.04
C GLY A 125 27.51 -16.46 -11.54
N GLU A 126 27.16 -16.80 -12.78
CA GLU A 126 28.05 -17.50 -13.70
C GLU A 126 29.41 -16.79 -13.66
N ASN A 127 30.27 -17.18 -12.74
CA ASN A 127 31.70 -17.03 -12.90
C ASN A 127 32.24 -18.43 -13.16
N ALA A 128 32.46 -18.65 -14.45
CA ALA A 128 33.33 -19.65 -15.02
C ALA A 128 34.74 -19.60 -14.40
#